data_AF-X6MNN9-F1
#
_entry.id   AF-X6MNN9-F1
#
_cell.length_a   1.000
_cell.length_b   1.000
_cell.length_c   1.000
_cell.angle_alpha   90.00
_cell.angle_beta   90.00
_cell.angle_gamma   90.00
#
_symmetry.space_group_name_H-M   'P 1'
#
loop_
_entity.id
_entity.type
_entity.pdbx_description
1 polymer ?
#
loop_
_entity_poly.entity_id
_entity_poly.type
_entity_poly.pdbx_seq_one_letter_code
_entity_poly.pdbx_strand_id
1 'polypeptide(L)'
;MYSEMSSRMYTSEFDSLLQTLSLLACSCHTLATQIRLEKAKRLDATNENEIKELLKLPKTSLPYINDDEKEDLLELSPQDKQLLNSRELYLKMINQAHSSKESLEALNLIVCHWSFEEVGFSDEVVRIINDGIDRSGTDTVTTYLQVMERFICIDDSLQQRRLDLLHKREGGILFCVSAFRSRYQPFSYNCIRCLVEMMSSNSTYRHFMLQKRDDWKWWDSWLKNYANREHSYYNSNSFTNVTESVEDKGKFFQKYLQLLKENNIEPILNEVQEEPAHESFHTNMDEGDFNMYENMQHANYNFSHVQEPEPGQSSNLFNHFGEEMQVSRTANYNVEGVPAVATNSNGNGEVIQIQEPTLPHLAANRQAIVSEPLYEEPPQTNDPQGPEQDHGEAAAPASGM
;
A
#
# COMPACT_ATOMS: atom_id res chain seq x y z
N MET A 1 -20.38 46.79 -20.69
CA MET A 1 -19.11 46.07 -20.93
C MET A 1 -18.21 46.31 -19.73
N TYR A 2 -18.22 45.41 -18.75
CA TYR A 2 -17.17 45.37 -17.72
C TYR A 2 -16.53 44.01 -17.80
N SER A 3 -15.22 44.04 -18.01
CA SER A 3 -14.34 42.92 -18.23
C SER A 3 -14.41 41.90 -17.09
N GLU A 4 -14.42 40.64 -17.49
CA GLU A 4 -14.07 39.48 -16.68
C GLU A 4 -12.72 39.76 -15.98
N MET A 5 -12.78 40.09 -14.70
CA MET A 5 -11.61 40.00 -13.84
C MET A 5 -11.36 38.52 -13.60
N SER A 6 -10.48 37.96 -14.42
CA SER A 6 -9.85 36.66 -14.22
C SER A 6 -9.38 36.56 -12.76
N SER A 7 -9.98 35.64 -12.01
CA SER A 7 -9.56 35.35 -10.65
C SER A 7 -8.13 34.85 -10.75
N ARG A 8 -7.16 35.62 -10.24
CA ARG A 8 -5.81 35.12 -10.04
C ARG A 8 -5.92 33.95 -9.07
N MET A 9 -5.81 32.73 -9.58
CA MET A 9 -5.65 31.54 -8.75
C MET A 9 -4.31 31.68 -8.03
N TYR A 10 -4.36 32.15 -6.79
CA TYR A 10 -3.23 32.01 -5.89
C TYR A 10 -3.11 30.52 -5.57
N THR A 11 -2.00 29.91 -6.00
CA THR A 11 -1.58 28.61 -5.47
C THR A 11 -1.48 28.73 -3.95
N SER A 12 -2.06 27.80 -3.21
CA SER A 12 -1.97 27.79 -1.75
C SER A 12 -0.48 27.80 -1.36
N GLU A 13 -0.05 28.70 -0.47
CA GLU A 13 1.33 28.72 0.05
C GLU A 13 1.73 27.34 0.62
N PHE A 14 0.74 26.56 1.04
CA PHE A 14 0.92 25.20 1.54
C PHE A 14 1.39 24.21 0.46
N ASP A 15 0.97 24.35 -0.80
CA ASP A 15 1.39 23.45 -1.88
C ASP A 15 2.90 23.57 -2.12
N SER A 16 3.42 24.81 -2.17
CA SER A 16 4.84 25.09 -2.33
C SER A 16 5.67 24.54 -1.16
N LEU A 17 5.13 24.62 0.07
CA LEU A 17 5.76 24.04 1.26
C LEU A 17 5.84 22.51 1.14
N LEU A 18 4.74 21.85 0.77
CA LEU A 18 4.72 20.40 0.61
C LEU A 18 5.64 19.91 -0.50
N GLN A 19 5.70 20.63 -1.62
CA GLN A 19 6.64 20.34 -2.70
C GLN A 19 8.09 20.49 -2.25
N THR A 20 8.40 21.56 -1.51
CA THR A 20 9.76 21.76 -0.98
C THR A 20 10.12 20.64 0.00
N LEU A 21 9.20 20.29 0.89
CA LEU A 21 9.39 19.19 1.83
C LEU A 21 9.57 17.86 1.12
N SER A 22 8.82 17.57 0.06
CA SER A 22 8.95 16.32 -0.69
C SER A 22 10.30 16.24 -1.41
N LEU A 23 10.76 17.34 -2.03
CA LEU A 23 12.09 17.39 -2.65
C LEU A 23 13.20 17.16 -1.61
N LEU A 24 13.12 17.82 -0.45
CA LEU A 24 14.10 17.63 0.62
C LEU A 24 14.08 16.19 1.13
N ALA A 25 12.90 15.65 1.43
CA ALA A 25 12.74 14.29 1.93
C ALA A 25 13.24 13.23 0.93
N CYS A 26 13.02 13.44 -0.37
CA CYS A 26 13.49 12.55 -1.44
C CYS A 26 14.97 12.71 -1.81
N SER A 27 15.64 13.76 -1.31
CA SER A 27 17.09 13.93 -1.47
C SER A 27 17.90 13.17 -0.42
N CYS A 28 17.24 12.47 0.51
CA CYS A 28 17.88 11.96 1.71
C CYS A 28 17.76 10.44 1.88
N HIS A 29 18.73 9.85 2.56
CA HIS A 29 18.69 8.44 2.91
C HIS A 29 17.61 8.13 3.94
N THR A 30 16.91 7.02 3.73
CA THR A 30 16.14 6.33 4.76
C THR A 30 17.09 5.47 5.60
N LEU A 31 16.68 5.05 6.80
CA LEU A 31 17.49 4.14 7.61
C LEU A 31 17.82 2.85 6.84
N ALA A 32 16.87 2.33 6.07
CA ALA A 32 17.07 1.15 5.24
C ALA A 32 18.16 1.34 4.17
N THR A 33 18.15 2.47 3.45
CA THR A 33 19.17 2.73 2.43
C THR A 33 20.54 2.98 3.05
N GLN A 34 20.63 3.63 4.22
CA GLN A 34 21.89 3.76 4.97
C GLN A 34 22.49 2.39 5.32
N ILE A 35 21.68 1.50 5.89
CA ILE A 35 22.13 0.15 6.28
C ILE A 35 22.60 -0.65 5.07
N ARG A 36 21.88 -0.58 3.94
CA ARG A 36 22.25 -1.27 2.70
C ARG A 36 23.56 -0.74 2.11
N LEU A 37 23.74 0.57 2.09
CA LEU A 37 24.97 1.21 1.63
C LEU A 37 26.17 0.76 2.48
N GLU A 38 26.02 0.74 3.80
CA GLU A 38 27.06 0.24 4.71
C GLU A 38 27.34 -1.25 4.52
N LYS A 39 26.32 -2.07 4.24
CA LYS A 39 26.50 -3.48 3.90
C LYS A 39 27.26 -3.64 2.58
N ALA A 40 26.94 -2.84 1.57
CA ALA A 40 27.61 -2.86 0.27
C ALA A 40 29.11 -2.52 0.37
N LYS A 41 29.48 -1.52 1.21
CA LYS A 41 30.88 -1.14 1.45
C LYS A 41 31.72 -2.25 2.10
N ARG A 42 31.08 -3.19 2.81
CA ARG A 42 31.76 -4.30 3.51
C ARG A 42 31.87 -5.57 2.68
N LEU A 43 31.21 -5.63 1.51
CA LEU A 43 31.25 -6.78 0.62
C LEU A 43 32.47 -6.70 -0.32
N ASP A 44 33.10 -7.84 -0.54
CA ASP A 44 34.20 -7.96 -1.50
C ASP A 44 33.69 -7.86 -2.95
N ALA A 45 34.56 -7.36 -3.85
CA ALA A 45 34.23 -7.07 -5.25
C ALA A 45 33.72 -8.29 -6.07
N THR A 46 33.89 -9.52 -5.58
CA THR A 46 33.38 -10.75 -6.21
C THR A 46 31.86 -10.88 -6.20
N ASN A 47 31.13 -10.11 -5.38
CA ASN A 47 29.66 -10.16 -5.29
C ASN A 47 28.99 -8.97 -6.02
N GLU A 48 29.43 -8.65 -7.24
CA GLU A 48 28.98 -7.44 -7.95
C GLU A 48 27.45 -7.31 -8.07
N ASN A 49 26.73 -8.42 -8.30
CA ASN A 49 25.27 -8.38 -8.40
C ASN A 49 24.60 -8.08 -7.06
N GLU A 50 25.10 -8.64 -5.95
CA GLU A 50 24.58 -8.34 -4.61
C GLU A 50 24.86 -6.88 -4.24
N ILE A 51 26.04 -6.37 -4.59
CA ILE A 51 26.41 -4.97 -4.39
C ILE A 51 25.48 -4.05 -5.19
N LYS A 52 25.22 -4.35 -6.47
CA LYS A 52 24.28 -3.57 -7.30
C LYS A 52 22.88 -3.54 -6.71
N GLU A 53 22.37 -4.67 -6.25
CA GLU A 53 21.07 -4.71 -5.60
C GLU A 53 21.08 -3.88 -4.31
N LEU A 54 22.09 -3.99 -3.45
CA LEU A 54 22.16 -3.21 -2.22
C LEU A 54 22.24 -1.69 -2.46
N LEU A 55 22.91 -1.28 -3.54
CA LEU A 55 23.06 0.12 -3.94
C LEU A 55 21.84 0.66 -4.72
N LYS A 56 20.83 -0.18 -5.02
CA LYS A 56 19.58 0.27 -5.64
C LYS A 56 18.90 1.30 -4.73
N LEU A 57 18.67 2.49 -5.27
CA LEU A 57 17.91 3.56 -4.64
C LEU A 57 16.46 3.58 -5.13
N PRO A 58 15.53 4.17 -4.37
CA PRO A 58 14.16 4.38 -4.86
C PRO A 58 14.17 5.26 -6.10
N LYS A 59 13.24 5.03 -7.03
CA LYS A 59 13.12 5.82 -8.27
C LYS A 59 12.78 7.30 -8.03
N THR A 60 12.33 7.62 -6.83
CA THR A 60 12.02 8.98 -6.36
C THR A 60 13.24 9.72 -5.82
N SER A 61 14.38 9.04 -5.65
CA SER A 61 15.62 9.65 -5.21
C SER A 61 16.02 10.80 -6.11
N LEU A 62 16.35 11.93 -5.50
CA LEU A 62 16.95 13.05 -6.20
C LEU A 62 18.47 12.89 -6.15
N PRO A 63 19.15 12.84 -7.31
CA PRO A 63 20.58 12.60 -7.37
C PRO A 63 21.32 13.78 -6.75
N TYR A 64 22.19 13.48 -5.78
CA TYR A 64 23.19 14.39 -5.26
C TYR A 64 24.57 13.82 -5.60
N ILE A 65 25.48 14.67 -6.08
CA ILE A 65 26.87 14.29 -6.35
C ILE A 65 27.69 14.69 -5.13
N ASN A 66 28.29 13.71 -4.45
CA ASN A 66 29.14 13.95 -3.30
C ASN A 66 30.55 14.43 -3.71
N ASP A 67 31.37 14.74 -2.71
CA ASP A 67 32.74 15.23 -2.92
C ASP A 67 33.64 14.23 -3.68
N ASP A 68 33.26 12.95 -3.71
CA ASP A 68 33.94 11.87 -4.45
C ASP A 68 33.42 11.68 -5.89
N GLU A 69 32.62 12.62 -6.40
CA GLU A 69 31.97 12.59 -7.73
C GLU A 69 31.03 11.38 -7.93
N LYS A 70 30.46 10.86 -6.85
CA LYS A 70 29.51 9.73 -6.88
C LYS A 70 28.09 10.18 -6.56
N GLU A 71 27.13 9.54 -7.22
CA GLU A 71 25.72 9.68 -6.90
C GLU A 71 25.44 9.10 -5.51
N ASP A 72 24.85 9.92 -4.65
CA ASP A 72 24.59 9.63 -3.25
C ASP A 72 23.32 10.37 -2.78
N LEU A 73 22.90 10.13 -1.53
CA LEU A 73 21.83 10.90 -0.90
C LEU A 73 22.34 11.62 0.35
N LEU A 74 21.64 12.68 0.74
CA LEU A 74 21.94 13.44 1.94
C LEU A 74 21.53 12.68 3.21
N GLU A 75 22.11 13.04 4.35
CA GLU A 75 21.69 12.52 5.65
C GLU A 75 20.72 13.48 6.34
N LEU A 76 19.59 12.95 6.82
CA LEU A 76 18.64 13.71 7.63
C LEU A 76 19.12 13.80 9.08
N SER A 77 18.99 14.98 9.69
CA SER A 77 19.22 15.13 11.13
C SER A 77 18.20 14.30 11.93
N PRO A 78 18.53 13.82 13.15
CA PRO A 78 17.59 13.07 13.99
C PRO A 78 16.29 13.82 14.30
N GLN A 79 16.35 15.15 14.43
CA GLN A 79 15.18 16.00 14.67
C GLN A 79 14.25 16.01 13.45
N ASP A 80 14.82 16.15 12.25
CA ASP A 80 14.03 16.18 11.01
C ASP A 80 13.43 14.80 10.70
N LYS A 81 14.07 13.70 11.15
CA LYS A 81 13.53 12.35 10.98
C LYS A 81 12.19 12.18 11.70
N GLN A 82 11.95 12.93 12.79
CA GLN A 82 10.68 12.86 13.52
C GLN A 82 9.52 13.41 12.68
N LEU A 83 9.77 14.43 11.86
CA LEU A 83 8.75 15.02 10.99
C LEU A 83 8.19 13.97 10.02
N LEU A 84 9.06 13.18 9.41
CA LEU A 84 8.68 12.14 8.46
C LEU A 84 8.12 10.88 9.13
N ASN A 85 8.17 10.77 10.45
CA ASN A 85 7.47 9.73 11.19
C ASN A 85 6.16 10.22 11.82
N SER A 86 5.78 11.50 11.61
CA SER A 86 4.53 12.05 12.15
C SER A 86 3.34 11.63 11.30
N ARG A 87 2.45 10.81 11.88
CA ARG A 87 1.18 10.44 11.26
C ARG A 87 0.31 11.67 10.96
N GLU A 88 0.36 12.69 11.83
CA GLU A 88 -0.39 13.93 11.70
C GLU A 88 0.01 14.71 10.44
N LEU A 89 1.30 14.70 10.09
CA LEU A 89 1.78 15.31 8.84
C LEU A 89 1.10 14.66 7.63
N TYR A 90 1.12 13.33 7.54
CA TYR A 90 0.53 12.61 6.42
C TYR A 90 -0.98 12.81 6.32
N LEU A 91 -1.69 12.79 7.45
CA LEU A 91 -3.13 13.09 7.45
C LEU A 91 -3.42 14.52 6.96
N LYS A 92 -2.61 15.51 7.34
CA LYS A 92 -2.72 16.88 6.81
C LYS A 92 -2.43 16.95 5.32
N MET A 93 -1.40 16.25 4.85
CA MET A 93 -1.06 16.19 3.42
C MET A 93 -2.19 15.55 2.62
N ILE A 94 -2.78 14.46 3.11
CA ILE A 94 -3.91 13.78 2.47
C ILE A 94 -5.13 14.71 2.39
N ASN A 95 -5.44 15.42 3.47
CA ASN A 95 -6.55 16.37 3.49
C ASN A 95 -6.41 17.44 2.39
N GLN A 96 -5.19 17.89 2.10
CA GLN A 96 -4.93 18.85 1.02
C GLN A 96 -4.90 18.18 -0.36
N ALA A 97 -4.41 16.95 -0.43
CA ALA A 97 -4.39 16.13 -1.64
C ALA A 97 -5.80 15.78 -2.16
N HIS A 98 -6.85 15.88 -1.34
CA HIS A 98 -8.25 15.77 -1.80
C HIS A 98 -8.62 16.83 -2.85
N SER A 99 -8.01 18.00 -2.79
CA SER A 99 -8.30 19.14 -3.67
C SER A 99 -7.12 19.63 -4.51
N SER A 100 -5.90 19.14 -4.24
CA SER A 100 -4.68 19.60 -4.91
C SER A 100 -3.90 18.42 -5.49
N LYS A 101 -3.74 18.44 -6.83
CA LYS A 101 -2.96 17.44 -7.56
C LYS A 101 -1.48 17.53 -7.21
N GLU A 102 -1.01 18.76 -7.01
CA GLU A 102 0.35 19.08 -6.59
C GLU A 102 0.66 18.51 -5.21
N SER A 103 -0.26 18.68 -4.24
CA SER A 103 -0.16 18.08 -2.91
C SER A 103 -0.17 16.54 -2.97
N LEU A 104 -1.02 15.95 -3.83
CA LEU A 104 -1.07 14.51 -4.04
C LEU A 104 0.26 13.97 -4.61
N GLU A 105 0.84 14.65 -5.60
CA GLU A 105 2.13 14.25 -6.17
C GLU A 105 3.26 14.34 -5.14
N ALA A 106 3.32 15.44 -4.37
CA ALA A 106 4.29 15.60 -3.29
C ALA A 106 4.16 14.49 -2.22
N LEU A 107 2.93 14.16 -1.82
CA LEU A 107 2.65 13.05 -0.91
C LEU A 107 3.15 11.72 -1.48
N ASN A 108 2.83 11.43 -2.75
CA ASN A 108 3.24 10.20 -3.42
C ASN A 108 4.77 10.05 -3.50
N LEU A 109 5.49 11.15 -3.75
CA LEU A 109 6.95 11.16 -3.75
C LEU A 109 7.51 10.74 -2.38
N ILE A 110 7.03 11.39 -1.30
CA ILE A 110 7.49 11.07 0.06
C ILE A 110 7.15 9.62 0.42
N VAL A 111 5.89 9.22 0.21
CA VAL A 111 5.42 7.87 0.53
C VAL A 111 6.25 6.82 -0.21
N CYS A 112 6.49 6.99 -1.50
CA CYS A 112 7.25 6.01 -2.28
C CYS A 112 8.72 5.96 -1.87
N HIS A 113 9.33 7.12 -1.63
CA HIS A 113 10.74 7.21 -1.25
C HIS A 113 10.99 6.57 0.12
N TRP A 114 10.20 6.95 1.12
CA TRP A 114 10.41 6.56 2.51
C TRP A 114 9.93 5.14 2.83
N SER A 115 9.07 4.57 1.97
CA SER A 115 8.67 3.16 2.08
C SER A 115 9.63 2.19 1.43
N PHE A 116 10.60 2.67 0.64
CA PHE A 116 11.55 1.80 -0.03
C PHE A 116 12.43 1.07 0.98
N GLU A 117 12.19 -0.23 1.09
CA GLU A 117 12.86 -1.18 2.00
C GLU A 117 12.79 -0.81 3.48
N GLU A 118 11.86 0.06 3.83
CA GLU A 118 11.53 0.43 5.20
C GLU A 118 10.20 -0.23 5.58
N VAL A 119 10.29 -1.27 6.43
CA VAL A 119 9.14 -2.05 6.92
C VAL A 119 8.22 -1.23 7.82
N GLY A 120 8.75 -0.53 8.82
CA GLY A 120 7.96 0.23 9.77
C GLY A 120 7.22 1.37 9.11
N PHE A 121 7.87 2.08 8.18
CA PHE A 121 7.22 3.14 7.42
C PHE A 121 6.16 2.58 6.45
N SER A 122 6.48 1.51 5.72
CA SER A 122 5.52 0.83 4.84
C SER A 122 4.26 0.39 5.61
N ASP A 123 4.42 -0.21 6.79
CA ASP A 123 3.31 -0.68 7.61
C ASP A 123 2.46 0.48 8.17
N GLU A 124 3.03 1.66 8.45
CA GLU A 124 2.26 2.86 8.81
C GLU A 124 1.48 3.42 7.61
N VAL A 125 2.09 3.50 6.43
CA VAL A 125 1.40 3.93 5.20
C VAL A 125 0.22 3.02 4.89
N VAL A 126 0.38 1.70 5.01
CA VAL A 126 -0.75 0.76 4.84
C VAL A 126 -1.87 1.04 5.83
N ARG A 127 -1.56 1.33 7.10
CA ARG A 127 -2.57 1.69 8.10
C ARG A 127 -3.29 2.98 7.72
N ILE A 128 -2.57 4.01 7.31
CA ILE A 128 -3.15 5.28 6.85
C ILE A 128 -4.08 5.05 5.66
N ILE A 129 -3.68 4.24 4.67
CA ILE A 129 -4.50 3.93 3.50
C ILE A 129 -5.77 3.15 3.89
N ASN A 130 -5.64 2.05 4.63
CA ASN A 130 -6.79 1.22 5.00
C ASN A 130 -7.77 1.95 5.93
N ASP A 131 -7.26 2.64 6.97
CA ASP A 131 -8.10 3.44 7.88
C ASP A 131 -8.77 4.58 7.12
N GLY A 132 -8.06 5.17 6.16
CA GLY A 132 -8.56 6.23 5.29
C GLY A 132 -9.70 5.75 4.39
N ILE A 133 -9.53 4.62 3.71
CA ILE A 133 -10.56 4.02 2.85
C ILE A 133 -11.80 3.67 3.66
N ASP A 134 -11.64 3.04 4.82
CA ASP A 134 -12.76 2.62 5.69
C ASP A 134 -13.60 3.80 6.20
N ARG A 135 -12.97 4.97 6.36
CA ARG A 135 -13.61 6.19 6.89
C ARG A 135 -13.97 7.22 5.80
N SER A 136 -13.69 6.93 4.54
CA SER A 136 -13.88 7.89 3.45
C SER A 136 -15.31 7.88 2.89
N GLY A 137 -15.73 9.04 2.38
CA GLY A 137 -16.88 9.13 1.49
C GLY A 137 -16.50 8.76 0.05
N THR A 138 -17.51 8.75 -0.82
CA THR A 138 -17.36 8.44 -2.26
C THR A 138 -16.31 9.29 -2.96
N ASP A 139 -16.18 10.57 -2.58
CA ASP A 139 -15.26 11.50 -3.26
C ASP A 139 -13.83 11.38 -2.70
N THR A 140 -13.68 11.32 -1.38
CA THR A 140 -12.38 11.33 -0.70
C THR A 140 -11.63 10.00 -0.78
N VAL A 141 -12.34 8.88 -0.96
CA VAL A 141 -11.70 7.56 -1.09
C VAL A 141 -10.73 7.50 -2.27
N THR A 142 -11.01 8.25 -3.33
CA THR A 142 -10.19 8.30 -4.55
C THR A 142 -8.76 8.72 -4.25
N THR A 143 -8.53 9.68 -3.34
CA THR A 143 -7.18 10.13 -2.96
C THR A 143 -6.38 9.01 -2.32
N TYR A 144 -6.99 8.24 -1.40
CA TYR A 144 -6.32 7.10 -0.76
C TYR A 144 -5.99 6.00 -1.78
N LEU A 145 -6.89 5.76 -2.75
CA LEU A 145 -6.66 4.81 -3.83
C LEU A 145 -5.53 5.29 -4.76
N GLN A 146 -5.42 6.58 -5.05
CA GLN A 146 -4.32 7.13 -5.83
C GLN A 146 -2.97 7.03 -5.11
N VAL A 147 -2.96 7.21 -3.78
CA VAL A 147 -1.74 6.95 -2.97
C VAL A 147 -1.39 5.46 -3.00
N MET A 148 -2.39 4.59 -2.84
CA MET A 148 -2.21 3.14 -2.95
C MET A 148 -1.63 2.74 -4.31
N GLU A 149 -2.12 3.30 -5.43
CA GLU A 149 -1.61 3.02 -6.78
C GLU A 149 -0.11 3.23 -6.89
N ARG A 150 0.40 4.35 -6.37
CA ARG A 150 1.84 4.66 -6.40
C ARG A 150 2.63 3.76 -5.45
N PHE A 151 2.08 3.53 -4.26
CA PHE A 151 2.72 2.75 -3.20
C PHE A 151 2.91 1.26 -3.56
N ILE A 152 1.96 0.64 -4.26
CA ILE A 152 2.11 -0.76 -4.72
C ILE A 152 3.12 -0.90 -5.87
N CYS A 153 3.48 0.20 -6.55
CA CYS A 153 4.46 0.19 -7.64
C CYS A 153 5.92 0.26 -7.17
N ILE A 154 6.16 0.40 -5.87
CA ILE A 154 7.51 0.37 -5.32
C ILE A 154 8.07 -1.04 -5.50
N ASP A 155 9.10 -1.14 -6.33
CA ASP A 155 9.76 -2.37 -6.76
C ASP A 155 10.96 -2.66 -5.86
N ASP A 156 10.69 -3.32 -4.74
CA ASP A 156 11.66 -3.68 -3.71
C ASP A 156 11.29 -5.01 -3.03
N SER A 157 12.08 -5.46 -2.06
CA SER A 157 11.84 -6.73 -1.35
C SER A 157 10.53 -6.78 -0.53
N LEU A 158 9.90 -5.62 -0.26
CA LEU A 158 8.69 -5.47 0.56
C LEU A 158 7.41 -5.35 -0.26
N GLN A 159 7.48 -5.34 -1.60
CA GLN A 159 6.32 -5.16 -2.46
C GLN A 159 5.20 -6.16 -2.13
N GLN A 160 5.53 -7.44 -2.01
CA GLN A 160 4.55 -8.49 -1.68
C GLN A 160 3.92 -8.28 -0.30
N ARG A 161 4.71 -7.89 0.72
CA ARG A 161 4.21 -7.57 2.06
C ARG A 161 3.20 -6.43 2.02
N ARG A 162 3.50 -5.36 1.28
CA ARG A 162 2.58 -4.21 1.13
C ARG A 162 1.25 -4.66 0.53
N LEU A 163 1.27 -5.50 -0.50
CA LEU A 163 0.07 -6.06 -1.12
C LEU A 163 -0.73 -6.92 -0.13
N ASP A 164 -0.06 -7.79 0.63
CA ASP A 164 -0.71 -8.66 1.62
C ASP A 164 -1.40 -7.87 2.73
N LEU A 165 -0.78 -6.79 3.23
CA LEU A 165 -1.36 -5.96 4.28
C LEU A 165 -2.50 -5.05 3.78
N LEU A 166 -2.42 -4.54 2.55
CA LEU A 166 -3.51 -3.76 1.92
C LEU A 166 -4.75 -4.64 1.67
N HIS A 167 -4.53 -5.91 1.33
CA HIS A 167 -5.58 -6.88 1.01
C HIS A 167 -5.71 -8.00 2.04
N LYS A 168 -5.46 -7.70 3.31
CA LYS A 168 -5.75 -8.62 4.40
C LYS A 168 -7.25 -8.92 4.46
N ARG A 169 -7.60 -10.12 4.91
CA ARG A 169 -9.00 -10.60 4.92
C ARG A 169 -9.94 -9.71 5.74
N GLU A 170 -9.45 -9.14 6.83
CA GLU A 170 -10.21 -8.26 7.73
C GLU A 170 -9.59 -6.86 7.75
N GLY A 171 -10.39 -5.85 7.41
CA GLY A 171 -9.96 -4.45 7.36
C GLY A 171 -8.97 -4.13 6.23
N GLY A 172 -8.88 -5.00 5.21
CA GLY A 172 -8.23 -4.68 3.94
C GLY A 172 -9.24 -4.11 2.95
N ILE A 173 -8.76 -3.53 1.85
CA ILE A 173 -9.61 -2.83 0.87
C ILE A 173 -10.73 -3.70 0.30
N LEU A 174 -10.47 -4.97 -0.06
CA LEU A 174 -11.49 -5.86 -0.62
C LEU A 174 -12.62 -6.13 0.39
N PHE A 175 -12.27 -6.26 1.66
CA PHE A 175 -13.24 -6.42 2.75
C PHE A 175 -14.12 -5.17 2.86
N CYS A 176 -13.53 -3.97 2.91
CA CYS A 176 -14.28 -2.71 2.99
C CYS A 176 -15.21 -2.55 1.78
N VAL A 177 -14.72 -2.76 0.56
CA VAL A 177 -15.53 -2.67 -0.67
C VAL A 177 -16.72 -3.61 -0.64
N SER A 178 -16.54 -4.84 -0.14
CA SER A 178 -17.61 -5.81 0.03
C SER A 178 -18.61 -5.40 1.11
N ALA A 179 -18.15 -4.85 2.23
CA ALA A 179 -19.02 -4.42 3.32
C ALA A 179 -19.94 -3.25 2.91
N PHE A 180 -19.44 -2.31 2.11
CA PHE A 180 -20.17 -1.12 1.69
C PHE A 180 -21.02 -1.31 0.43
N ARG A 181 -20.92 -2.44 -0.28
CA ARG A 181 -21.49 -2.66 -1.63
C ARG A 181 -23.01 -2.51 -1.75
N SER A 182 -23.76 -2.68 -0.66
CA SER A 182 -25.22 -2.59 -0.68
C SER A 182 -25.71 -1.21 -0.22
N ARG A 183 -25.08 -0.63 0.81
CA ARG A 183 -25.50 0.62 1.47
C ARG A 183 -24.89 1.87 0.83
N TYR A 184 -23.66 1.77 0.31
CA TYR A 184 -22.91 2.87 -0.28
C TYR A 184 -22.36 2.48 -1.66
N GLN A 185 -23.27 2.19 -2.60
CA GLN A 185 -22.91 1.68 -3.93
C GLN A 185 -21.91 2.59 -4.70
N PRO A 186 -22.03 3.94 -4.68
CA PRO A 186 -21.05 4.80 -5.36
C PRO A 186 -19.62 4.65 -4.83
N PHE A 187 -19.46 4.48 -3.51
CA PHE A 187 -18.16 4.24 -2.88
C PHE A 187 -17.55 2.93 -3.38
N SER A 188 -18.31 1.83 -3.33
CA SER A 188 -17.82 0.52 -3.78
C SER A 188 -17.50 0.54 -5.28
N TYR A 189 -18.33 1.21 -6.08
CA TYR A 189 -18.07 1.38 -7.51
C TYR A 189 -16.76 2.12 -7.78
N ASN A 190 -16.51 3.26 -7.12
CA ASN A 190 -15.27 4.02 -7.29
C ASN A 190 -14.04 3.20 -6.88
N CYS A 191 -14.12 2.46 -5.78
CA CYS A 191 -13.05 1.56 -5.36
C CYS A 191 -12.79 0.49 -6.42
N ILE A 192 -13.83 -0.22 -6.88
CA ILE A 192 -13.70 -1.26 -7.90
C ILE A 192 -13.09 -0.68 -9.19
N ARG A 193 -13.54 0.52 -9.61
CA ARG A 193 -13.01 1.21 -10.78
C ARG A 193 -11.51 1.46 -10.67
N CYS A 194 -11.06 2.07 -9.56
CA CYS A 194 -9.64 2.32 -9.34
C CYS A 194 -8.82 1.02 -9.25
N LEU A 195 -9.33 -0.02 -8.59
CA LEU A 195 -8.63 -1.30 -8.50
C LEU A 195 -8.48 -1.98 -9.86
N VAL A 196 -9.50 -1.90 -10.72
CA VAL A 196 -9.44 -2.40 -12.10
C VAL A 196 -8.45 -1.60 -12.95
N GLU A 197 -8.39 -0.28 -12.77
CA GLU A 197 -7.39 0.57 -13.42
C GLU A 197 -5.96 0.18 -12.98
N MET A 198 -5.73 -0.03 -11.69
CA MET A 198 -4.44 -0.51 -11.17
C MET A 198 -4.06 -1.90 -11.73
N MET A 199 -5.01 -2.85 -11.83
CA MET A 199 -4.75 -4.16 -12.46
C MET A 199 -4.41 -4.02 -13.94
N SER A 200 -4.91 -2.98 -14.61
CA SER A 200 -4.61 -2.73 -16.01
C SER A 200 -3.20 -2.16 -16.19
N SER A 201 -2.78 -1.24 -15.32
CA SER A 201 -1.50 -0.53 -15.39
C SER A 201 -0.32 -1.28 -14.74
N ASN A 202 -0.57 -2.14 -13.76
CA ASN A 202 0.46 -2.84 -12.98
C ASN A 202 0.26 -4.37 -13.05
N SER A 203 1.17 -5.06 -13.76
CA SER A 203 1.11 -6.51 -13.94
C SER A 203 1.34 -7.28 -12.63
N THR A 204 2.23 -6.83 -11.75
CA THR A 204 2.45 -7.48 -10.45
C THR A 204 1.19 -7.45 -9.61
N TYR A 205 0.55 -6.28 -9.53
CA TYR A 205 -0.71 -6.11 -8.82
C TYR A 205 -1.85 -6.93 -9.43
N ARG A 206 -1.92 -6.98 -10.77
CA ARG A 206 -2.87 -7.86 -11.48
C ARG A 206 -2.70 -9.32 -11.09
N HIS A 207 -1.49 -9.87 -11.18
CA HIS A 207 -1.25 -11.27 -10.81
C HIS A 207 -1.67 -11.56 -9.36
N PHE A 208 -1.34 -10.65 -8.45
CA PHE A 208 -1.76 -10.74 -7.04
C PHE A 208 -3.29 -10.76 -6.89
N MET A 209 -3.99 -9.84 -7.54
CA MET A 209 -5.46 -9.76 -7.47
C MET A 209 -6.14 -10.98 -8.09
N LEU A 210 -5.60 -11.51 -9.18
CA LEU A 210 -6.11 -12.73 -9.82
C LEU A 210 -5.98 -13.96 -8.93
N GLN A 211 -4.93 -14.06 -8.10
CA GLN A 211 -4.81 -15.12 -7.10
C GLN A 211 -5.89 -15.02 -6.00
N LYS A 212 -6.43 -13.82 -5.76
CA LYS A 212 -7.50 -13.54 -4.79
C LYS A 212 -8.88 -13.45 -5.45
N ARG A 213 -9.05 -14.02 -6.65
CA ARG A 213 -10.29 -13.96 -7.43
C ARG A 213 -11.55 -14.30 -6.63
N ASP A 214 -11.47 -15.28 -5.74
CA ASP A 214 -12.60 -15.71 -4.92
C ASP A 214 -13.17 -14.60 -4.02
N ASP A 215 -12.34 -13.64 -3.58
CA ASP A 215 -12.74 -12.55 -2.69
C ASP A 215 -13.56 -11.47 -3.43
N TRP A 216 -13.44 -11.39 -4.75
CA TRP A 216 -14.04 -10.33 -5.56
C TRP A 216 -14.82 -10.82 -6.78
N LYS A 217 -15.07 -12.13 -6.91
CA LYS A 217 -15.91 -12.69 -7.99
C LYS A 217 -17.36 -12.27 -8.01
N TRP A 218 -17.81 -11.66 -6.92
CA TRP A 218 -19.11 -11.01 -6.86
C TRP A 218 -19.16 -9.69 -7.65
N TRP A 219 -18.03 -9.10 -8.03
CA TRP A 219 -17.99 -7.88 -8.86
C TRP A 219 -18.66 -8.09 -10.21
N ASP A 220 -18.58 -9.28 -10.79
CA ASP A 220 -19.12 -9.63 -12.10
C ASP A 220 -20.61 -9.30 -12.23
N SER A 221 -21.44 -9.88 -11.35
CA SER A 221 -22.88 -9.68 -11.33
C SER A 221 -23.23 -8.31 -10.76
N TRP A 222 -22.49 -7.85 -9.74
CA TRP A 222 -22.76 -6.56 -9.10
C TRP A 222 -22.54 -5.38 -10.05
N LEU A 223 -21.43 -5.36 -10.80
CA LEU A 223 -21.14 -4.33 -11.80
C LEU A 223 -22.14 -4.36 -12.96
N LYS A 224 -22.53 -5.56 -13.42
CA LYS A 224 -23.59 -5.71 -14.43
C LYS A 224 -24.88 -5.04 -13.97
N ASN A 225 -25.29 -5.29 -12.73
CA ASN A 225 -26.51 -4.70 -12.17
C ASN A 225 -26.35 -3.18 -11.96
N TYR A 226 -25.21 -2.75 -11.41
CA TYR A 226 -24.94 -1.34 -11.13
C TYR A 226 -24.85 -0.49 -12.41
N ALA A 227 -24.20 -0.99 -13.46
CA ALA A 227 -24.05 -0.29 -14.73
C ALA A 227 -25.38 -0.10 -15.47
N ASN A 228 -26.34 -1.01 -15.29
CA ASN A 228 -27.67 -0.93 -15.91
C ASN A 228 -28.70 -0.14 -15.08
N ARG A 229 -28.35 0.29 -13.85
CA ARG A 229 -29.24 1.09 -13.00
C ARG A 229 -29.14 2.57 -13.34
N GLU A 230 -30.24 3.16 -13.78
CA GLU A 230 -30.42 4.61 -13.75
C GLU A 230 -30.43 5.07 -12.29
N HIS A 231 -29.36 5.76 -11.87
CA HIS A 231 -29.34 6.41 -10.58
C HIS A 231 -30.07 7.74 -10.72
N SER A 232 -31.41 7.70 -10.64
CA SER A 232 -32.24 8.89 -10.53
C SER A 232 -32.09 9.45 -9.11
N TYR A 233 -31.06 10.27 -8.86
CA TYR A 233 -31.03 11.06 -7.64
C TYR A 233 -31.84 12.34 -7.84
N TYR A 234 -33.01 12.37 -7.22
CA TYR A 234 -33.64 13.59 -6.74
C TYR A 234 -32.70 14.25 -5.72
N ASN A 235 -31.78 15.11 -6.15
CA ASN A 235 -31.34 16.24 -5.34
C ASN A 235 -30.62 17.29 -6.21
N SER A 236 -31.38 18.27 -6.69
CA SER A 236 -30.93 19.32 -7.62
C SER A 236 -30.01 20.38 -7.01
N ASN A 237 -29.30 20.11 -5.91
CA ASN A 237 -28.58 21.15 -5.16
C ASN A 237 -27.23 20.72 -4.56
N SER A 238 -26.43 19.90 -5.26
CA SER A 238 -25.00 19.79 -4.95
C SER A 238 -24.18 20.30 -6.13
N PHE A 239 -23.61 21.49 -5.95
CA PHE A 239 -22.60 22.08 -6.82
C PHE A 239 -21.28 21.35 -6.53
N THR A 240 -21.11 20.13 -7.04
CA THR A 240 -19.83 19.51 -7.42
C THR A 240 -20.01 18.02 -7.78
N ASN A 241 -19.28 17.64 -8.82
CA ASN A 241 -18.86 16.30 -9.24
C ASN A 241 -19.81 15.50 -10.13
N VAL A 242 -19.26 15.25 -11.33
CA VAL A 242 -19.80 14.53 -12.48
C VAL A 242 -20.54 13.26 -12.04
N THR A 243 -21.87 13.29 -12.10
CA THR A 243 -22.66 12.05 -12.10
C THR A 243 -22.32 11.27 -13.38
N GLU A 244 -21.47 10.25 -13.27
CA GLU A 244 -21.15 9.36 -14.39
C GLU A 244 -22.43 8.82 -15.01
N SER A 245 -22.56 9.00 -16.33
CA SER A 245 -23.73 8.55 -17.07
C SER A 245 -23.81 7.03 -17.09
N VAL A 246 -25.00 6.49 -17.37
CA VAL A 246 -25.17 5.04 -17.63
C VAL A 246 -24.22 4.57 -18.74
N GLU A 247 -23.94 5.42 -19.72
CA GLU A 247 -23.00 5.13 -20.80
C GLU A 247 -21.56 4.96 -20.28
N ASP A 248 -21.12 5.82 -19.36
CA ASP A 248 -19.77 5.77 -18.79
C ASP A 248 -19.59 4.53 -17.91
N LYS A 249 -20.59 4.20 -17.09
CA LYS A 249 -20.61 2.96 -16.31
C LYS A 249 -20.60 1.73 -17.22
N GLY A 250 -21.33 1.79 -18.33
CA GLY A 250 -21.32 0.75 -19.37
C GLY A 250 -19.95 0.57 -20.01
N LYS A 251 -19.27 1.67 -20.38
CA LYS A 251 -17.90 1.64 -20.93
C LYS A 251 -16.91 1.04 -19.93
N PHE A 252 -17.00 1.43 -18.66
CA PHE A 252 -16.16 0.84 -17.61
C PHE A 252 -16.42 -0.66 -17.46
N PHE A 253 -17.68 -1.09 -17.41
CA PHE A 253 -18.02 -2.50 -17.32
C PHE A 253 -17.46 -3.32 -18.50
N GLN A 254 -17.48 -2.77 -19.72
CA GLN A 254 -16.83 -3.42 -20.87
C GLN A 254 -15.31 -3.55 -20.72
N LYS A 255 -14.63 -2.51 -20.19
CA LYS A 255 -13.19 -2.59 -19.88
C LYS A 255 -12.90 -3.68 -18.85
N TYR A 256 -13.74 -3.79 -17.83
CA TYR A 256 -13.62 -4.84 -16.82
C TYR A 256 -13.78 -6.24 -17.43
N LEU A 257 -14.78 -6.45 -18.30
CA LEU A 257 -14.95 -7.74 -19.00
C LEU A 257 -13.77 -8.06 -19.92
N GLN A 258 -13.20 -7.05 -20.59
CA GLN A 258 -12.01 -7.20 -21.41
C GLN A 258 -10.80 -7.64 -20.57
N LEU A 259 -10.60 -7.04 -19.39
CA LEU A 259 -9.57 -7.48 -18.45
C LEU A 259 -9.75 -8.96 -18.06
N LEU A 260 -10.97 -9.40 -17.74
CA LEU A 260 -11.22 -10.81 -17.40
C LEU A 260 -10.90 -11.73 -18.59
N LYS A 261 -11.33 -11.35 -19.79
CA LYS A 261 -11.09 -12.11 -21.02
C LYS A 261 -9.59 -12.25 -21.32
N GLU A 262 -8.81 -11.18 -21.17
CA GLU A 262 -7.36 -11.19 -21.35
C GLU A 262 -6.63 -12.13 -20.39
N ASN A 263 -7.26 -12.44 -19.26
CA ASN A 263 -6.73 -13.35 -18.25
C ASN A 263 -7.45 -14.72 -18.25
N ASN A 264 -8.20 -15.04 -19.32
CA ASN A 264 -8.93 -16.30 -19.51
C ASN A 264 -9.94 -16.62 -18.38
N ILE A 265 -10.61 -15.60 -17.85
CA ILE A 265 -11.63 -15.74 -16.80
C ILE A 265 -13.02 -15.56 -17.41
N GLU A 266 -13.89 -16.54 -17.20
CA GLU A 266 -15.30 -16.43 -17.56
C GLU A 266 -16.07 -15.63 -16.48
N PRO A 267 -16.83 -14.58 -16.88
CA PRO A 267 -17.56 -13.76 -15.93
C PRO A 267 -18.83 -14.46 -15.42
N ILE A 268 -19.13 -14.30 -14.13
CA ILE A 268 -20.32 -14.84 -13.46
C ILE A 268 -21.45 -13.81 -13.52
N LEU A 269 -22.24 -13.84 -14.60
CA LEU A 269 -23.28 -12.82 -14.86
C LEU A 269 -24.70 -13.22 -14.45
N ASN A 270 -24.84 -14.37 -13.77
CA ASN A 270 -26.13 -14.86 -13.30
C ASN A 270 -26.60 -14.01 -12.10
N GLU A 271 -27.92 -13.84 -11.98
CA GLU A 271 -28.55 -13.17 -10.83
C GLU A 271 -28.37 -14.03 -9.57
N VAL A 272 -27.23 -13.90 -8.91
CA VAL A 272 -27.09 -14.37 -7.54
C VAL A 272 -27.95 -13.46 -6.69
N GLN A 273 -28.98 -14.02 -6.06
CA GLN A 273 -29.72 -13.39 -4.98
C GLN A 273 -28.69 -12.82 -4.00
N GLU A 274 -28.58 -11.50 -3.89
CA GLU A 274 -27.51 -10.85 -3.13
C GLU A 274 -27.46 -11.46 -1.72
N GLU A 275 -26.41 -12.25 -1.42
CA GLU A 275 -26.21 -12.74 -0.07
C GLU A 275 -26.09 -11.50 0.84
N PRO A 276 -26.83 -11.47 1.97
CA PRO A 276 -26.77 -10.34 2.88
C PRO A 276 -25.31 -10.12 3.26
N ALA A 277 -24.85 -8.88 3.12
CA ALA A 277 -23.53 -8.47 3.57
C ALA A 277 -23.33 -8.99 5.01
N HIS A 278 -22.14 -9.48 5.34
CA HIS A 278 -21.80 -9.90 6.71
C HIS A 278 -22.23 -8.80 7.71
N GLU A 279 -23.34 -9.02 8.42
CA GLU A 279 -23.90 -8.09 9.42
C GLU A 279 -23.04 -8.00 10.70
N SER A 280 -21.86 -8.62 10.71
CA SER A 280 -20.93 -8.56 11.84
C SER A 280 -20.10 -7.28 11.82
N PHE A 281 -20.77 -6.12 11.84
CA PHE A 281 -20.15 -4.89 12.32
C PHE A 281 -20.74 -4.57 13.70
N HIS A 282 -20.04 -5.00 14.74
CA HIS A 282 -20.12 -4.34 16.05
C HIS A 282 -19.37 -3.02 15.95
N THR A 283 -20.05 -1.99 15.47
CA THR A 283 -19.87 -0.66 16.04
C THR A 283 -21.14 -0.38 16.82
N ASN A 284 -20.99 -0.08 18.11
CA ASN A 284 -22.01 0.64 18.88
C ASN A 284 -22.13 2.05 18.26
N MET A 285 -22.66 2.15 17.05
CA MET A 285 -23.04 3.40 16.42
C MET A 285 -24.56 3.47 16.51
N ASP A 286 -24.97 4.13 17.59
CA ASP A 286 -26.33 4.54 17.87
C ASP A 286 -26.87 5.31 16.64
N GLU A 287 -28.12 5.10 16.29
CA GLU A 287 -28.78 5.61 15.08
C GLU A 287 -28.78 7.17 14.99
N GLY A 288 -28.33 7.85 16.05
CA GLY A 288 -28.18 9.30 16.14
C GLY A 288 -26.94 9.89 15.44
N ASP A 289 -25.91 9.10 15.10
CA ASP A 289 -24.68 9.62 14.46
C ASP A 289 -24.74 9.64 12.92
N PHE A 290 -25.83 9.17 12.32
CA PHE A 290 -26.02 9.22 10.86
C PHE A 290 -26.07 10.67 10.32
N ASN A 291 -26.42 11.64 11.16
CA ASN A 291 -26.36 13.06 10.85
C ASN A 291 -24.94 13.64 10.81
N MET A 292 -23.89 12.89 11.20
CA MET A 292 -22.49 13.34 11.05
C MET A 292 -21.97 13.19 9.62
N TYR A 293 -22.49 12.27 8.81
CA TYR A 293 -22.03 12.06 7.43
C TYR A 293 -22.58 13.12 6.46
N GLU A 294 -23.76 13.67 6.74
CA GLU A 294 -24.29 14.85 6.04
C GLU A 294 -23.65 16.15 6.58
N ASN A 295 -23.31 16.20 7.87
CA ASN A 295 -22.59 17.34 8.46
C ASN A 295 -21.09 17.36 8.18
N MET A 296 -20.44 16.26 7.76
CA MET A 296 -19.03 16.28 7.38
C MET A 296 -18.77 16.99 6.04
N GLN A 297 -19.80 17.14 5.19
CA GLN A 297 -19.73 18.08 4.07
C GLN A 297 -19.72 19.55 4.53
N HIS A 298 -20.13 19.83 5.78
CA HIS A 298 -20.11 21.15 6.40
C HIS A 298 -19.03 21.34 7.48
N ALA A 299 -18.42 20.26 7.97
CA ALA A 299 -17.30 20.29 8.91
C ALA A 299 -15.97 20.45 8.18
N ASN A 300 -15.88 21.47 7.31
CA ASN A 300 -14.64 22.23 7.23
C ASN A 300 -14.39 22.75 8.64
N TYR A 301 -13.41 22.17 9.34
CA TYR A 301 -13.02 22.62 10.67
C TYR A 301 -12.84 24.14 10.65
N ASN A 302 -13.76 24.85 11.31
CA ASN A 302 -13.64 26.27 11.60
C ASN A 302 -12.40 26.47 12.49
N PHE A 303 -11.25 26.66 11.88
CA PHE A 303 -10.12 27.33 12.50
C PHE A 303 -10.22 28.82 12.14
N SER A 304 -11.08 29.53 12.87
CA SER A 304 -11.13 30.98 12.84
C SER A 304 -10.66 31.51 14.20
N HIS A 305 -9.62 32.35 14.15
CA HIS A 305 -9.02 33.13 15.23
C HIS A 305 -8.10 32.40 16.23
N VAL A 306 -6.84 32.23 15.81
CA VAL A 306 -5.70 32.49 16.69
C VAL A 306 -5.15 33.86 16.30
N GLN A 307 -5.15 34.81 17.23
CA GLN A 307 -4.48 36.09 17.07
C GLN A 307 -2.98 35.86 16.88
N GLU A 308 -2.42 36.40 15.81
CA GLU A 308 -0.97 36.44 15.58
C GLU A 308 -0.27 37.12 16.77
N PRO A 309 0.75 36.50 17.39
CA PRO A 309 1.68 37.24 18.23
C PRO A 309 2.64 38.04 17.34
N GLU A 310 2.84 39.31 17.68
CA GLU A 310 3.73 40.22 16.95
C GLU A 310 5.17 39.71 16.84
N PRO A 311 5.88 40.05 15.74
CA PRO A 311 7.25 39.61 15.53
C PRO A 311 8.20 40.34 16.49
N GLY A 312 8.74 39.63 17.48
CA GLY A 312 9.80 40.19 18.33
C GLY A 312 10.08 39.54 19.69
N GLN A 313 9.40 38.46 20.09
CA GLN A 313 9.68 37.80 21.37
C GLN A 313 10.21 36.39 21.20
N SER A 314 11.52 36.26 21.36
CA SER A 314 12.18 34.99 21.66
C SER A 314 12.06 34.73 23.17
N SER A 315 11.46 33.61 23.58
CA SER A 315 11.85 32.88 24.80
C SER A 315 10.99 31.61 25.02
N ASN A 316 11.69 30.48 25.12
CA ASN A 316 11.43 29.36 26.02
C ASN A 316 9.99 28.77 26.09
N LEU A 317 9.66 27.88 25.15
CA LEU A 317 8.49 26.98 25.25
C LEU A 317 8.81 25.50 24.96
N PHE A 318 10.08 25.10 25.07
CA PHE A 318 10.51 23.70 25.05
C PHE A 318 11.13 23.36 26.40
N ASN A 319 10.30 23.07 27.40
CA ASN A 319 10.66 22.36 28.64
C ASN A 319 9.43 22.16 29.55
N HIS A 320 8.39 21.47 29.07
CA HIS A 320 7.42 20.79 29.94
C HIS A 320 6.50 19.96 29.06
N PHE A 321 6.81 18.69 28.85
CA PHE A 321 5.88 17.57 28.65
C PHE A 321 6.73 16.30 28.53
N GLY A 322 7.24 15.89 29.67
CA GLY A 322 8.05 14.68 29.83
C GLY A 322 7.86 14.17 31.24
N GLU A 323 6.66 13.69 31.55
CA GLU A 323 6.38 12.75 32.63
C GLU A 323 4.92 12.26 32.53
N GLU A 324 4.72 11.00 32.92
CA GLU A 324 3.44 10.26 33.02
C GLU A 324 2.90 9.53 31.78
N MET A 325 3.48 8.36 31.48
CA MET A 325 2.73 7.09 31.48
C MET A 325 3.70 5.90 31.47
N GLN A 326 4.08 5.45 32.67
CA GLN A 326 4.60 4.09 32.87
C GLN A 326 3.42 3.17 33.18
N VAL A 327 3.07 2.27 32.26
CA VAL A 327 2.38 1.02 32.61
C VAL A 327 3.05 -0.14 31.88
N SER A 328 3.82 -0.86 32.68
CA SER A 328 4.34 -2.24 32.58
C SER A 328 3.86 -3.11 31.41
N ARG A 329 4.80 -3.54 30.57
CA ARG A 329 4.85 -4.92 30.05
C ARG A 329 6.30 -5.42 30.01
N THR A 330 6.64 -6.18 31.04
CA THR A 330 7.83 -7.03 31.07
C THR A 330 7.57 -8.30 30.24
N ALA A 331 8.46 -8.58 29.29
CA ALA A 331 8.65 -9.92 28.74
C ALA A 331 10.16 -10.13 28.58
N ASN A 332 10.75 -10.79 29.58
CA ASN A 332 12.14 -11.23 29.58
C ASN A 332 12.33 -12.34 28.55
N TYR A 333 13.26 -12.13 27.62
CA TYR A 333 13.99 -13.22 26.97
C TYR A 333 15.36 -13.30 27.63
N ASN A 334 15.63 -14.36 28.39
CA ASN A 334 16.98 -14.72 28.82
C ASN A 334 17.43 -15.95 28.04
N VAL A 335 18.52 -15.75 27.30
CA VAL A 335 19.36 -16.78 26.68
C VAL A 335 20.67 -16.82 27.49
N GLU A 336 21.25 -18.03 27.59
CA GLU A 336 22.59 -18.39 28.09
C GLU A 336 22.82 -18.52 29.62
N GLY A 337 22.85 -19.79 30.08
CA GLY A 337 24.10 -20.55 30.19
C GLY A 337 25.20 -20.08 31.16
N VAL A 338 25.54 -20.98 32.10
CA VAL A 338 26.79 -21.11 32.91
C VAL A 338 26.68 -20.65 34.39
N PRO A 339 27.20 -21.44 35.37
CA PRO A 339 26.61 -21.57 36.70
C PRO A 339 27.38 -20.80 37.78
N ALA A 340 26.68 -20.39 38.86
CA ALA A 340 27.32 -19.95 40.09
C ALA A 340 26.55 -20.41 41.34
N VAL A 341 27.16 -21.40 42.01
CA VAL A 341 27.38 -21.54 43.45
C VAL A 341 26.23 -21.21 44.40
N ALA A 342 25.75 -22.30 45.03
CA ALA A 342 24.85 -22.33 46.17
C ALA A 342 25.40 -21.62 47.41
N THR A 343 24.53 -20.89 48.11
CA THR A 343 24.57 -20.80 49.58
C THR A 343 23.14 -20.86 50.13
N ASN A 344 22.98 -21.76 51.12
CA ASN A 344 21.75 -22.04 51.86
C ASN A 344 21.39 -20.89 52.80
N SER A 345 20.09 -20.63 52.97
CA SER A 345 19.52 -20.36 54.28
C SER A 345 18.05 -20.80 54.35
N ASN A 346 17.75 -21.45 55.46
CA ASN A 346 16.52 -22.17 55.79
C ASN A 346 15.31 -21.26 56.04
N GLY A 347 14.12 -21.84 55.89
CA GLY A 347 13.01 -21.52 56.80
C GLY A 347 11.61 -21.72 56.23
N ASN A 348 10.98 -22.84 56.62
CA ASN A 348 9.53 -23.06 56.81
C ASN A 348 8.60 -22.75 55.63
N GLY A 349 7.91 -23.70 55.01
CA GLY A 349 7.15 -24.78 55.61
C GLY A 349 5.66 -24.50 55.42
N GLU A 350 5.12 -24.82 54.25
CA GLU A 350 3.69 -25.07 54.08
C GLU A 350 3.44 -25.95 52.85
N VAL A 351 2.73 -27.05 53.10
CA VAL A 351 2.42 -28.12 52.17
C VAL A 351 1.09 -27.77 51.51
N ILE A 352 1.09 -27.56 50.20
CA ILE A 352 -0.14 -27.51 49.39
C ILE A 352 -0.01 -28.56 48.28
N GLN A 353 -0.84 -29.60 48.38
CA GLN A 353 -1.01 -30.63 47.36
C GLN A 353 -1.58 -30.00 46.09
N ILE A 354 -0.83 -30.07 44.99
CA ILE A 354 -1.34 -29.77 43.64
C ILE A 354 -1.73 -31.10 43.02
N GLN A 355 -3.03 -31.23 42.76
CA GLN A 355 -3.65 -32.36 42.09
C GLN A 355 -3.62 -32.08 40.58
N GLU A 356 -2.85 -32.86 39.83
CA GLU A 356 -2.82 -32.82 38.35
C GLU A 356 -4.18 -33.23 37.77
N PRO A 357 -4.74 -32.49 36.79
CA PRO A 357 -5.78 -33.03 35.92
C PRO A 357 -5.13 -33.77 34.74
N THR A 358 -5.26 -35.10 34.79
CA THR A 358 -5.04 -36.06 33.71
C THR A 358 -5.76 -35.70 32.40
N LEU A 359 -4.99 -35.64 31.31
CA LEU A 359 -5.48 -35.70 29.92
C LEU A 359 -5.84 -37.15 29.54
N PRO A 360 -6.99 -37.42 28.90
CA PRO A 360 -7.24 -38.70 28.29
C PRO A 360 -6.67 -38.79 26.87
N HIS A 361 -5.96 -39.89 26.65
CA HIS A 361 -5.52 -40.50 25.41
C HIS A 361 -6.54 -40.45 24.26
N LEU A 362 -6.05 -40.20 23.05
CA LEU A 362 -6.43 -40.97 21.87
C LEU A 362 -5.19 -41.14 20.98
N ALA A 363 -4.68 -42.36 20.97
CA ALA A 363 -3.59 -42.82 20.14
C ALA A 363 -4.14 -43.39 18.83
N ALA A 364 -3.27 -43.31 17.81
CA ALA A 364 -3.15 -44.20 16.66
C ALA A 364 -4.20 -44.08 15.53
N ASN A 365 -3.75 -43.48 14.42
CA ASN A 365 -3.60 -44.30 13.21
C ASN A 365 -2.47 -43.77 12.32
N ARG A 366 -1.31 -44.43 12.37
CA ARG A 366 -0.26 -44.38 11.36
C ARG A 366 -0.39 -45.67 10.54
N GLN A 367 -0.70 -45.55 9.25
CA GLN A 367 -0.16 -46.47 8.25
C GLN A 367 0.41 -45.65 7.11
N ALA A 368 1.69 -45.92 6.86
CA ALA A 368 2.50 -45.36 5.81
C ALA A 368 2.17 -46.05 4.48
N ILE A 369 2.16 -45.28 3.39
CA ILE A 369 2.54 -45.79 2.07
C ILE A 369 3.47 -44.76 1.45
N VAL A 370 4.73 -45.19 1.31
CA VAL A 370 5.80 -44.60 0.53
C VAL A 370 5.53 -44.93 -0.94
N SER A 371 5.48 -43.94 -1.84
CA SER A 371 5.62 -44.14 -3.29
C SER A 371 5.87 -42.81 -4.00
N GLU A 372 7.11 -42.58 -4.40
CA GLU A 372 7.55 -41.70 -5.50
C GLU A 372 8.84 -42.35 -6.08
N PRO A 373 9.29 -42.05 -7.31
CA PRO A 373 8.62 -41.37 -8.42
C PRO A 373 8.76 -42.14 -9.76
N LEU A 374 7.95 -41.79 -10.77
CA LEU A 374 8.20 -42.17 -12.17
C LEU A 374 8.35 -40.88 -13.00
N TYR A 375 9.60 -40.63 -13.39
CA TYR A 375 9.98 -39.66 -14.41
C TYR A 375 9.43 -40.13 -15.76
N GLU A 376 8.56 -39.34 -16.39
CA GLU A 376 8.28 -39.45 -17.83
C GLU A 376 9.18 -38.46 -18.58
N GLU A 377 10.04 -38.99 -19.45
CA GLU A 377 10.85 -38.20 -20.39
C GLU A 377 9.97 -37.57 -21.49
N PRO A 378 10.30 -36.35 -21.96
CA PRO A 378 9.60 -35.73 -23.07
C PRO A 378 9.96 -36.41 -24.42
N PRO A 379 9.02 -36.48 -25.38
CA PRO A 379 9.23 -37.13 -26.66
C PRO A 379 10.20 -36.35 -27.56
N GLN A 380 11.18 -37.07 -28.09
CA GLN A 380 12.12 -36.60 -29.10
C GLN A 380 11.40 -36.33 -30.43
N THR A 381 11.52 -35.10 -30.94
CA THR A 381 11.12 -34.74 -32.30
C THR A 381 12.21 -35.15 -33.28
N ASN A 382 11.87 -36.09 -34.16
CA ASN A 382 12.70 -36.50 -35.30
C ASN A 382 12.60 -35.45 -36.41
N ASP A 383 13.70 -34.77 -36.70
CA ASP A 383 13.89 -34.02 -37.95
C ASP A 383 14.19 -34.97 -39.11
N PRO A 384 13.51 -34.84 -40.28
CA PRO A 384 13.87 -35.57 -41.48
C PRO A 384 14.99 -34.86 -42.25
N GLN A 385 16.12 -35.55 -42.38
CA GLN A 385 17.17 -35.25 -43.35
C GLN A 385 16.66 -35.44 -44.80
N GLY A 386 16.91 -34.45 -45.65
CA GLY A 386 16.82 -34.51 -47.11
C GLY A 386 18.12 -33.99 -47.74
N PRO A 387 18.43 -34.37 -48.99
CA PRO A 387 19.78 -34.80 -49.34
C PRO A 387 20.71 -33.73 -49.92
N GLU A 388 22.01 -34.05 -49.80
CA GLU A 388 23.16 -33.48 -50.49
C GLU A 388 22.94 -33.35 -52.01
N GLN A 389 23.29 -32.19 -52.57
CA GLN A 389 23.92 -32.12 -53.89
C GLN A 389 25.08 -31.12 -53.86
N ASP A 390 26.25 -31.72 -54.02
CA ASP A 390 27.55 -31.14 -54.31
C ASP A 390 27.63 -30.79 -55.81
N HIS A 391 28.10 -29.59 -56.13
CA HIS A 391 28.91 -29.29 -57.32
C HIS A 391 29.57 -27.93 -57.12
N GLY A 392 30.89 -27.94 -56.90
CA GLY A 392 31.73 -26.76 -56.88
C GLY A 392 31.88 -26.07 -58.23
N GLU A 393 32.54 -24.90 -58.24
CA GLU A 393 33.86 -24.71 -58.84
C GLU A 393 34.28 -23.22 -58.76
N ALA A 394 35.60 -23.05 -58.64
CA ALA A 394 36.47 -21.89 -58.54
C ALA A 394 36.06 -20.57 -59.22
N ALA A 395 36.48 -19.43 -58.63
CA ALA A 395 37.68 -18.69 -59.08
C ALA A 395 37.88 -17.38 -58.28
N ALA A 396 39.14 -17.04 -58.07
CA ALA A 396 39.64 -15.93 -57.26
C ALA A 396 39.81 -14.61 -58.10
N PRO A 397 40.69 -13.66 -57.74
CA PRO A 397 40.30 -12.31 -57.36
C PRO A 397 40.74 -11.24 -58.38
N ALA A 398 40.21 -10.02 -58.25
CA ALA A 398 40.76 -8.86 -58.93
C ALA A 398 40.82 -7.65 -57.98
N SER A 399 42.06 -7.28 -57.69
CA SER A 399 42.52 -5.97 -57.23
C SER A 399 41.99 -4.82 -58.08
N GLY A 400 41.95 -3.62 -57.51
CA GLY A 400 42.30 -2.42 -58.28
C GLY A 400 41.61 -1.12 -57.90
N MET A 401 42.40 -0.25 -57.26
CA MET A 401 42.31 1.21 -57.15
C MET A 401 41.36 1.83 -56.13
#